data_AF-A0A495Z395-F1
#
_entry.id   AF-A0A495Z395-F1
#
_cell.length_a   1.000
_cell.length_b   1.000
_cell.length_c   1.000
_cell.angle_alpha   90.00
_cell.angle_beta   90.00
_cell.angle_gamma   90.00
#
_symmetry.space_group_name_H-M   'P 1'
#
loop_
_entity.id
_entity.type
_entity.pdbx_description
1 polymer ?
#
loop_
_entity_poly.entity_id
_entity_poly.type
_entity_poly.pdbx_seq_one_letter_code
_entity_poly.pdbx_strand_id
1 'polypeptide(L)'
;MLSPYSNLDMVDWEPKTLELIEQYPLSLDELRDIALQTWQILWQTRIGTGQSAIRLDEIDVPAMVVGYFFEKLYAKELGTRYPNQWRGGRSKDEKDLVCLMNPFFSTEMKSSGQLTTKIYGNRSYAQRAERDSSKSKVEKSGYYITVNFYQTTLTLLRFGWIDYEDWQPQRTATGQAATLRDEIYKYKLVEIRGDYRLNGPIGLLNGVGGKRIELFASEGIKTIRDLLAYRGDSQLIQRFREEAKSLETTSD
;
A
#
# COMPACT_ATOMS: atom_id res chain seq x y z
N MET A 1 18.74 -7.63 13.11
CA MET A 1 18.15 -6.47 13.78
C MET A 1 17.03 -6.97 14.65
N LEU A 2 17.04 -6.59 15.92
CA LEU A 2 15.92 -6.85 16.83
C LEU A 2 14.75 -5.94 16.42
N SER A 3 13.52 -6.45 16.54
CA SER A 3 12.32 -5.65 16.27
C SER A 3 12.33 -4.38 17.13
N PRO A 4 12.02 -3.19 16.58
CA PRO A 4 11.83 -1.97 17.35
C PRO A 4 10.69 -2.04 18.37
N TYR A 5 9.79 -3.02 18.21
CA TYR A 5 8.65 -3.29 19.09
C TYR A 5 8.94 -4.37 20.13
N SER A 6 10.18 -4.88 20.17
CA SER A 6 10.57 -5.92 21.12
C SER A 6 10.39 -5.41 22.56
N ASN A 7 9.66 -6.18 23.36
CA ASN A 7 9.31 -5.88 24.75
C ASN A 7 8.38 -4.66 24.95
N LEU A 8 7.71 -4.20 23.89
CA LEU A 8 6.64 -3.19 24.00
C LEU A 8 5.28 -3.86 24.03
N ASP A 9 4.42 -3.37 24.91
CA ASP A 9 3.00 -3.71 24.89
C ASP A 9 2.32 -3.06 23.68
N MET A 10 1.21 -3.65 23.23
CA MET A 10 0.51 -3.21 22.01
C MET A 10 0.06 -1.74 22.05
N VAL A 11 -0.24 -1.22 23.26
CA VAL A 11 -0.58 0.18 23.49
C VAL A 11 0.55 1.14 23.11
N ASP A 12 1.80 0.69 23.18
CA ASP A 12 2.98 1.50 22.88
C ASP A 12 3.44 1.36 21.43
N TRP A 13 2.78 0.52 20.62
CA TRP A 13 3.18 0.30 19.23
C TRP A 13 2.95 1.54 18.36
N GLU A 14 1.81 2.20 18.47
CA GLU A 14 1.51 3.39 17.67
C GLU A 14 2.48 4.55 17.96
N PRO A 15 2.74 4.93 19.22
CA PRO A 15 3.80 5.90 19.55
C PRO A 15 5.16 5.51 18.97
N LYS A 16 5.54 4.22 19.05
CA LYS A 16 6.80 3.74 18.50
C LYS A 16 6.85 3.86 16.97
N THR A 17 5.73 3.59 16.29
CA THR A 17 5.64 3.73 14.83
C THR A 17 5.81 5.19 14.41
N LEU A 18 5.21 6.14 15.13
CA LEU A 18 5.38 7.56 14.84
C LEU A 18 6.84 7.99 15.02
N GLU A 19 7.51 7.56 16.10
CA GLU A 19 8.94 7.79 16.31
C GLU A 19 9.81 7.24 15.15
N LEU A 20 9.51 6.03 14.67
CA LEU A 20 10.22 5.42 13.55
C LEU A 20 10.01 6.16 12.23
N ILE A 21 8.82 6.73 12.02
CA ILE A 21 8.48 7.53 10.84
C ILE A 21 9.22 8.86 10.89
N GLU A 22 9.28 9.53 12.04
CA GLU A 22 10.03 10.78 12.22
C GLU A 22 11.53 10.62 11.97
N GLN A 23 12.08 9.44 12.27
CA GLN A 23 13.49 9.12 11.98
C GLN A 23 13.76 8.79 10.52
N TYR A 24 12.72 8.45 9.74
CA TYR A 24 12.89 8.04 8.36
C TYR A 24 13.31 9.24 7.50
N PRO A 25 14.27 9.09 6.56
CA PRO A 25 14.87 10.23 5.85
C PRO A 25 13.97 10.86 4.77
N LEU A 26 12.72 10.39 4.61
CA LEU A 26 11.73 10.99 3.72
C LEU A 26 10.43 11.23 4.50
N SER A 27 9.83 12.39 4.31
CA SER A 27 8.52 12.70 4.88
C SER A 27 7.40 11.87 4.25
N LEU A 28 6.27 11.72 4.95
CA LEU A 28 5.09 11.06 4.39
C LEU A 28 4.58 11.77 3.12
N ASP A 29 4.73 13.09 3.03
CA ASP A 29 4.36 13.87 1.84
C ASP A 29 5.28 13.57 0.65
N GLU A 30 6.59 13.43 0.85
CA GLU A 30 7.50 12.99 -0.20
C GLU A 30 7.16 11.57 -0.66
N LEU A 31 6.89 10.65 0.27
CA LEU A 31 6.49 9.29 -0.06
C LEU A 31 5.20 9.25 -0.90
N ARG A 32 4.23 10.11 -0.55
CA ARG A 32 2.98 10.30 -1.29
C ARG A 32 3.23 10.85 -2.68
N ASP A 33 3.99 11.94 -2.79
CA ASP A 33 4.22 12.62 -4.05
C ASP A 33 4.91 11.69 -5.07
N ILE A 34 5.93 10.96 -4.64
CA ILE A 34 6.60 9.94 -5.46
C ILE A 34 5.60 8.86 -5.88
N ALA A 35 4.73 8.40 -4.97
CA ALA A 35 3.73 7.38 -5.28
C ALA A 35 2.73 7.87 -6.34
N LEU A 36 2.22 9.09 -6.20
CA LEU A 36 1.24 9.66 -7.14
C LEU A 36 1.85 9.91 -8.51
N GLN A 37 3.05 10.48 -8.56
CA GLN A 37 3.80 10.68 -9.79
C GLN A 37 4.07 9.33 -10.50
N THR A 38 4.53 8.34 -9.73
CA THR A 38 4.77 6.98 -10.24
C THR A 38 3.51 6.34 -10.79
N TRP A 39 2.39 6.47 -10.06
CA TRP A 39 1.10 5.92 -10.48
C TRP A 39 0.62 6.52 -11.80
N GLN A 40 0.78 7.84 -11.96
CA GLN A 40 0.48 8.53 -13.20
C GLN A 40 1.37 8.04 -14.36
N ILE A 41 2.68 7.95 -14.15
CA ILE A 41 3.63 7.45 -15.16
C ILE A 41 3.29 6.02 -15.60
N LEU A 42 2.93 5.15 -14.64
CA LEU A 42 2.55 3.76 -14.94
C LEU A 42 1.41 3.72 -15.96
N TRP A 43 0.32 4.44 -15.73
CA TRP A 43 -0.83 4.41 -16.64
C TRP A 43 -0.64 5.21 -17.93
N GLN A 44 0.39 6.05 -18.02
CA GLN A 44 0.84 6.66 -19.27
C GLN A 44 1.81 5.77 -20.06
N THR A 45 2.29 4.67 -19.47
CA THR A 45 3.27 3.79 -20.09
C THR A 45 2.67 3.07 -21.30
N ARG A 46 3.47 2.96 -22.36
CA ARG A 46 3.16 2.19 -23.56
C ARG A 46 4.08 0.99 -23.71
N ILE A 47 3.54 -0.13 -24.17
CA ILE A 47 4.29 -1.33 -24.57
C ILE A 47 4.30 -1.39 -26.10
N GLY A 48 5.48 -1.58 -26.70
CA GLY A 48 5.66 -1.61 -28.16
C GLY A 48 6.22 -0.29 -28.71
N THR A 49 6.27 -0.15 -30.04
CA THR A 49 6.86 1.02 -30.72
C THR A 49 5.99 1.48 -31.88
N GLY A 50 6.04 2.79 -32.20
CA GLY A 50 5.28 3.36 -33.31
C GLY A 50 3.77 3.10 -33.21
N GLN A 51 3.16 2.66 -34.32
CA GLN A 51 1.72 2.41 -34.41
C GLN A 51 1.26 1.14 -33.68
N SER A 52 2.17 0.23 -33.30
CA SER A 52 1.82 -0.97 -32.53
C SER A 52 1.94 -0.77 -31.02
N ALA A 53 2.24 0.45 -30.56
CA ALA A 53 2.36 0.77 -29.14
C ALA A 53 0.99 0.85 -28.47
N ILE A 54 0.74 -0.01 -27.48
CA ILE A 54 -0.51 -0.09 -26.71
C ILE A 54 -0.28 0.54 -25.34
N ARG A 55 -1.22 1.34 -24.84
CA ARG A 55 -1.13 1.90 -23.48
C ARG A 55 -1.50 0.84 -22.45
N LEU A 56 -0.88 0.88 -21.27
CA LEU A 56 -1.21 -0.07 -20.20
C LEU A 56 -2.68 0.00 -19.74
N ASP A 57 -3.31 1.18 -19.82
CA ASP A 57 -4.72 1.38 -19.47
C ASP A 57 -5.71 0.90 -20.57
N GLU A 58 -5.22 0.47 -21.73
CA GLU A 58 -6.04 -0.10 -22.81
C GLU A 58 -6.21 -1.63 -22.70
N ILE A 59 -5.53 -2.28 -21.76
CA ILE A 59 -5.55 -3.74 -21.58
C ILE A 59 -5.84 -4.12 -20.13
N ASP A 60 -6.35 -5.33 -19.93
CA ASP A 60 -6.54 -5.89 -18.58
C ASP A 60 -5.21 -6.43 -18.05
N VAL A 61 -4.47 -5.57 -17.34
CA VAL A 61 -3.16 -5.91 -16.76
C VAL A 61 -3.36 -6.63 -15.42
N PRO A 62 -2.79 -7.84 -15.23
CA PRO A 62 -2.86 -8.52 -13.94
C PRO A 62 -2.28 -7.67 -12.80
N ALA A 63 -2.93 -7.67 -11.64
CA ALA A 63 -2.52 -6.85 -10.49
C ALA A 63 -1.06 -7.05 -10.06
N MET A 64 -0.51 -8.26 -10.19
CA MET A 64 0.91 -8.53 -9.91
C MET A 64 1.85 -7.77 -10.85
N VAL A 65 1.47 -7.63 -12.12
CA VAL A 65 2.24 -6.89 -13.13
C VAL A 65 2.18 -5.39 -12.84
N VAL A 66 1.00 -4.86 -12.50
CA VAL A 66 0.84 -3.46 -12.07
C VAL A 66 1.72 -3.18 -10.84
N GLY A 67 1.66 -4.05 -9.82
CA GLY A 67 2.48 -3.95 -8.62
C GLY A 67 3.97 -3.95 -8.90
N TYR A 68 4.43 -4.87 -9.76
CA TYR A 68 5.83 -4.95 -10.18
C TYR A 68 6.29 -3.68 -10.90
N PHE A 69 5.52 -3.18 -11.89
CA PHE A 69 5.87 -1.95 -12.58
C PHE A 69 5.87 -0.75 -11.65
N PHE A 70 4.89 -0.65 -10.75
CA PHE A 70 4.84 0.41 -9.76
C PHE A 70 6.09 0.44 -8.89
N GLU A 71 6.51 -0.71 -8.33
CA GLU A 71 7.74 -0.82 -7.54
C GLU A 71 8.97 -0.35 -8.33
N LYS A 72 9.13 -0.83 -9.58
CA LYS A 72 10.30 -0.47 -10.41
C LYS A 72 10.32 1.00 -10.78
N LEU A 73 9.17 1.58 -11.11
CA LEU A 73 9.06 3.00 -11.42
C LEU A 73 9.25 3.85 -10.17
N TYR A 74 8.72 3.45 -9.02
CA TYR A 74 8.90 4.15 -7.74
C TYR A 74 10.38 4.20 -7.36
N ALA A 75 11.07 3.06 -7.41
CA ALA A 75 12.50 2.99 -7.13
C ALA A 75 13.33 3.85 -8.09
N LYS A 76 12.93 3.90 -9.37
CA LYS A 76 13.56 4.75 -10.38
C LYS A 76 13.33 6.24 -10.13
N GLU A 77 12.11 6.64 -9.80
CA GLU A 77 11.75 8.02 -9.46
C GLU A 77 12.52 8.48 -8.22
N LEU A 78 12.50 7.68 -7.15
CA LEU A 78 13.23 7.95 -5.92
C LEU A 78 14.74 8.10 -6.16
N GLY A 79 15.35 7.17 -6.90
CA GLY A 79 16.76 7.26 -7.27
C GLY A 79 17.09 8.38 -8.26
N THR A 80 16.10 8.93 -8.97
CA THR A 80 16.30 10.11 -9.83
C THR A 80 16.28 11.39 -9.02
N ARG A 81 15.38 11.49 -8.03
CA ARG A 81 15.31 12.62 -7.09
C ARG A 81 16.50 12.67 -6.14
N TYR A 82 16.98 11.52 -5.69
CA TYR A 82 18.07 11.41 -4.69
C TYR A 82 19.18 10.43 -5.14
N PRO A 83 19.93 10.74 -6.22
CA PRO A 83 20.80 9.79 -6.94
C PRO A 83 21.97 9.21 -6.13
N ASN A 84 22.37 9.86 -5.05
CA ASN A 84 23.45 9.39 -4.17
C ASN A 84 22.94 8.88 -2.81
N GLN A 85 21.63 8.91 -2.58
CA GLN A 85 21.02 8.49 -1.31
C GLN A 85 20.14 7.25 -1.49
N TRP A 86 19.55 7.07 -2.67
CA TRP A 86 18.58 6.01 -2.93
C TRP A 86 18.81 5.33 -4.28
N ARG A 87 18.49 4.04 -4.32
CA ARG A 87 18.39 3.25 -5.54
C ARG A 87 17.39 2.10 -5.38
N GLY A 88 17.01 1.49 -6.49
CA GLY A 88 16.32 0.20 -6.45
C GLY A 88 17.24 -0.95 -6.02
N GLY A 89 16.63 -1.99 -5.44
CA GLY A 89 17.26 -3.28 -5.19
C GLY A 89 17.76 -3.94 -6.47
N ARG A 90 18.93 -4.58 -6.39
CA ARG A 90 19.63 -5.23 -7.53
C ARG A 90 19.71 -6.75 -7.39
N SER A 91 19.45 -7.28 -6.20
CA SER A 91 19.41 -8.71 -5.94
C SER A 91 18.19 -9.05 -5.08
N LYS A 92 17.89 -10.35 -4.97
CA LYS A 92 16.81 -10.88 -4.12
C LYS A 92 17.04 -10.68 -2.61
N ASP A 93 18.28 -10.38 -2.22
CA ASP A 93 18.69 -10.25 -0.82
C ASP A 93 18.66 -8.77 -0.38
N GLU A 94 18.39 -7.85 -1.31
CA GLU A 94 18.18 -6.43 -1.03
C GLU A 94 16.70 -6.10 -0.93
N LYS A 95 16.38 -5.06 -0.16
CA LYS A 95 15.06 -4.45 -0.16
C LYS A 95 14.75 -3.80 -1.51
N ASP A 96 13.46 -3.57 -1.79
CA ASP A 96 13.00 -2.97 -3.03
C ASP A 96 13.57 -1.55 -3.22
N LEU A 97 13.61 -0.77 -2.14
CA LEU A 97 14.24 0.55 -2.05
C LEU A 97 15.45 0.47 -1.12
N VAL A 98 16.65 0.79 -1.62
CA VAL A 98 17.90 0.73 -0.85
C VAL A 98 18.36 2.13 -0.50
N CYS A 99 18.46 2.41 0.79
CA CYS A 99 19.06 3.64 1.31
C CYS A 99 20.58 3.48 1.37
N LEU A 100 21.31 4.26 0.58
CA LEU A 100 22.78 4.22 0.48
C LEU A 100 23.46 4.87 1.70
N MET A 101 22.77 5.80 2.35
CA MET A 101 23.29 6.52 3.52
C MET A 101 23.23 5.67 4.78
N ASN A 102 22.17 4.88 4.94
CA ASN A 102 22.02 3.96 6.05
C ASN A 102 21.08 2.80 5.65
N PRO A 103 21.58 1.56 5.52
CA PRO A 103 20.77 0.41 5.14
C PRO A 103 19.57 0.13 6.05
N PHE A 104 19.56 0.62 7.29
CA PHE A 104 18.41 0.54 8.21
C PHE A 104 17.12 1.10 7.61
N PHE A 105 17.22 2.17 6.83
CA PHE A 105 16.09 2.82 6.19
C PHE A 105 15.72 2.19 4.84
N SER A 106 16.33 1.07 4.46
CA SER A 106 15.91 0.37 3.25
C SER A 106 14.51 -0.22 3.43
N THR A 107 13.71 -0.15 2.37
CA THR A 107 12.25 -0.27 2.46
C THR A 107 11.71 -1.29 1.46
N GLU A 108 10.82 -2.15 1.94
CA GLU A 108 10.03 -3.07 1.13
C GLU A 108 8.80 -2.38 0.56
N MET A 109 8.33 -2.86 -0.58
CA MET A 109 7.04 -2.48 -1.14
C MET A 109 6.12 -3.70 -1.24
N LYS A 110 4.84 -3.49 -0.93
CA LYS A 110 3.80 -4.51 -1.13
C LYS A 110 2.55 -3.87 -1.72
N SER A 111 2.08 -4.44 -2.81
CA SER A 111 0.91 -3.95 -3.53
C SER A 111 -0.23 -4.96 -3.53
N SER A 112 -1.48 -4.50 -3.49
CA SER A 112 -2.68 -5.31 -3.62
C SER A 112 -3.69 -4.65 -4.56
N GLY A 113 -4.06 -5.35 -5.63
CA GLY A 113 -5.09 -4.91 -6.59
C GLY A 113 -6.50 -5.39 -6.25
N GLN A 114 -6.70 -5.99 -5.08
CA GLN A 114 -8.01 -6.46 -4.64
C GLN A 114 -8.86 -5.31 -4.10
N LEU A 115 -10.18 -5.39 -4.24
CA LEU A 115 -11.13 -4.44 -3.64
C LEU A 115 -11.22 -4.63 -2.12
N THR A 116 -10.13 -4.32 -1.43
CA THR A 116 -9.95 -4.39 0.02
C THR A 116 -8.80 -3.47 0.42
N THR A 117 -8.68 -3.19 1.71
CA THR A 117 -7.57 -2.42 2.29
C THR A 117 -6.42 -3.30 2.78
N LYS A 118 -6.52 -4.63 2.60
CA LYS A 118 -5.51 -5.61 3.04
C LYS A 118 -4.42 -5.81 1.99
N ILE A 119 -3.22 -6.11 2.46
CA ILE A 119 -2.09 -6.58 1.65
C ILE A 119 -1.76 -8.04 1.95
N TYR A 120 -1.06 -8.64 0.99
CA TYR A 120 -0.75 -10.05 0.97
C TYR A 120 0.75 -10.21 0.72
N GLY A 121 1.41 -10.95 1.59
CA GLY A 121 2.81 -11.30 1.47
C GLY A 121 2.99 -12.58 0.66
N ASN A 122 4.20 -12.78 0.14
CA ASN A 122 4.62 -14.05 -0.44
C ASN A 122 4.42 -15.22 0.54
N ARG A 123 4.05 -16.40 0.02
CA ARG A 123 3.94 -17.64 0.80
C ARG A 123 5.21 -17.99 1.60
N SER A 124 6.38 -17.56 1.14
CA SER A 124 7.66 -17.79 1.83
C SER A 124 7.82 -17.01 3.13
N TYR A 125 7.01 -15.98 3.39
CA TYR A 125 6.98 -15.32 4.71
C TYR A 125 6.34 -16.22 5.77
N ALA A 126 5.40 -17.07 5.35
CA ALA A 126 4.60 -17.94 6.19
C ALA A 126 5.26 -19.30 6.49
N GLN A 127 6.11 -19.79 5.58
CA GLN A 127 6.83 -21.02 5.82
C GLN A 127 7.90 -20.76 6.89
N ARG A 128 7.66 -21.22 8.12
CA ARG A 128 8.71 -21.39 9.13
C ARG A 128 9.75 -22.32 8.53
N ALA A 129 10.71 -21.77 7.81
CA ALA A 129 11.82 -22.54 7.33
C ALA A 129 12.62 -22.93 8.59
N GLU A 130 12.47 -24.20 8.98
CA GLU A 130 13.40 -24.94 9.83
C GLU A 130 14.81 -24.96 9.20
N ARG A 131 14.94 -24.54 7.92
CA ARG A 131 16.18 -24.48 7.15
C ARG A 131 16.70 -23.07 6.85
N ASP A 132 16.00 -21.99 7.19
CA ASP A 132 16.52 -20.64 6.96
C ASP A 132 17.31 -20.17 8.18
N SER A 133 18.58 -19.88 7.95
CA SER A 133 19.45 -19.26 8.94
C SER A 133 18.79 -18.00 9.53
N SER A 134 19.07 -17.69 10.80
CA SER A 134 18.52 -16.51 11.50
C SER A 134 18.71 -15.19 10.75
N LYS A 135 19.66 -15.11 9.81
CA LYS A 135 19.93 -13.93 8.98
C LYS A 135 18.81 -13.58 7.98
N SER A 136 18.24 -14.56 7.27
CA SER A 136 17.22 -14.28 6.24
C SER A 136 15.85 -13.87 6.80
N LYS A 137 15.55 -14.26 8.05
CA LYS A 137 14.36 -13.80 8.80
C LYS A 137 14.48 -12.35 9.25
N VAL A 138 15.69 -11.98 9.70
CA VAL A 138 16.04 -10.60 10.08
C VAL A 138 15.98 -9.67 8.87
N GLU A 139 16.46 -10.11 7.72
CA GLU A 139 16.47 -9.32 6.47
C GLU A 139 15.08 -8.99 5.94
N LYS A 140 14.03 -9.69 6.38
CA LYS A 140 12.64 -9.44 5.95
C LYS A 140 11.87 -8.49 6.87
N SER A 141 12.40 -8.18 8.06
CA SER A 141 11.83 -7.15 8.93
C SER A 141 12.36 -5.78 8.54
N GLY A 142 11.55 -4.73 8.58
CA GLY A 142 12.00 -3.40 8.21
C GLY A 142 10.87 -2.43 7.90
N TYR A 143 11.21 -1.32 7.24
CA TYR A 143 10.24 -0.37 6.71
C TYR A 143 9.48 -0.94 5.52
N TYR A 144 8.19 -0.61 5.43
CA TYR A 144 7.30 -1.02 4.35
C TYR A 144 6.49 0.17 3.82
N ILE A 145 6.43 0.30 2.50
CA ILE A 145 5.40 1.05 1.79
C ILE A 145 4.37 0.05 1.28
N THR A 146 3.12 0.22 1.71
CA THR A 146 2.01 -0.64 1.26
C THR A 146 1.09 0.15 0.34
N VAL A 147 0.67 -0.49 -0.75
CA VAL A 147 -0.10 0.15 -1.82
C VAL A 147 -1.33 -0.69 -2.11
N ASN A 148 -2.52 -0.13 -1.95
CA ASN A 148 -3.75 -0.72 -2.47
C ASN A 148 -4.21 0.06 -3.68
N PHE A 149 -4.74 -0.67 -4.65
CA PHE A 149 -5.36 -0.11 -5.83
C PHE A 149 -6.51 -0.98 -6.28
N TYR A 150 -7.39 -0.41 -7.10
CA TYR A 150 -8.44 -1.15 -7.79
C TYR A 150 -8.47 -0.66 -9.23
N GLN A 151 -8.26 -1.59 -10.17
CA GLN A 151 -8.06 -1.26 -11.58
C GLN A 151 -6.96 -0.20 -11.74
N THR A 152 -7.26 0.95 -12.34
CA THR A 152 -6.32 2.05 -12.55
C THR A 152 -6.28 3.07 -11.42
N THR A 153 -7.04 2.84 -10.34
CA THR A 153 -7.19 3.81 -9.24
C THR A 153 -6.34 3.39 -8.04
N LEU A 154 -5.44 4.26 -7.61
CA LEU A 154 -4.75 4.14 -6.32
C LEU A 154 -5.73 4.44 -5.19
N THR A 155 -5.84 3.55 -4.20
CA THR A 155 -6.89 3.63 -3.17
C THR A 155 -6.36 3.79 -1.76
N LEU A 156 -5.13 3.32 -1.48
CA LEU A 156 -4.52 3.48 -0.17
C LEU A 156 -3.00 3.37 -0.23
N LEU A 157 -2.32 4.28 0.46
CA LEU A 157 -0.91 4.21 0.77
C LEU A 157 -0.75 4.10 2.29
N ARG A 158 0.17 3.26 2.74
CA ARG A 158 0.61 3.25 4.14
C ARG A 158 2.11 3.13 4.23
N PHE A 159 2.64 3.61 5.34
CA PHE A 159 4.05 3.51 5.66
C PHE A 159 4.25 3.13 7.14
N GLY A 160 5.28 2.34 7.41
CA GLY A 160 5.61 1.94 8.77
C GLY A 160 6.57 0.76 8.79
N TRP A 161 6.56 0.00 9.88
CA TRP A 161 7.49 -1.11 10.08
C TRP A 161 6.73 -2.43 10.24
N ILE A 162 7.16 -3.47 9.53
CA ILE A 162 6.59 -4.81 9.67
C ILE A 162 7.71 -5.78 10.04
N ASP A 163 7.49 -6.55 11.09
CA ASP A 163 8.38 -7.63 11.48
C ASP A 163 8.05 -8.90 10.68
N TYR A 164 9.06 -9.73 10.44
CA TYR A 164 8.84 -11.03 9.80
C TYR A 164 7.76 -11.87 10.50
N GLU A 165 7.71 -11.78 11.83
CA GLU A 165 6.75 -12.52 12.68
C GLU A 165 5.32 -11.97 12.63
N ASP A 166 5.12 -10.76 12.11
CA ASP A 166 3.80 -10.17 11.92
C ASP A 166 3.03 -10.88 10.78
N TRP A 167 3.76 -11.52 9.86
CA TRP A 167 3.20 -12.30 8.76
C TRP A 167 2.65 -13.63 9.25
N GLN A 168 1.35 -13.80 9.10
CA GLN A 168 0.66 -15.02 9.47
C GLN A 168 0.70 -16.05 8.33
N PRO A 169 1.12 -17.29 8.62
CA PRO A 169 0.93 -18.39 7.70
C PRO A 169 -0.52 -18.79 7.56
N GLN A 170 -0.95 -18.96 6.31
CA GLN A 170 -2.22 -19.62 6.04
C GLN A 170 -2.08 -21.12 6.30
N ARG A 171 -3.00 -21.68 7.08
CA ARG A 171 -3.01 -23.10 7.50
C ARG A 171 -3.36 -24.07 6.36
N THR A 172 -3.98 -23.61 5.27
CA THR A 172 -4.45 -24.46 4.17
C THR A 172 -3.51 -24.39 2.96
N ALA A 173 -3.23 -25.55 2.35
CA ALA A 173 -2.30 -25.70 1.22
C ALA A 173 -2.70 -24.94 -0.07
N THR A 174 -3.94 -24.43 -0.13
CA THR A 174 -4.53 -23.73 -1.28
C THR A 174 -4.40 -22.20 -1.21
N GLY A 175 -3.96 -21.66 -0.07
CA GLY A 175 -3.72 -20.23 0.11
C GLY A 175 -2.33 -19.81 -0.35
N GLN A 176 -2.23 -18.95 -1.38
CA GLN A 176 -0.96 -18.57 -2.00
C GLN A 176 -0.24 -17.39 -1.29
N ALA A 177 -0.79 -16.86 -0.19
CA ALA A 177 -0.29 -15.63 0.43
C ALA A 177 -0.24 -15.67 1.96
N ALA A 178 0.72 -14.94 2.54
CA ALA A 178 0.77 -14.59 3.96
C ALA A 178 -0.08 -13.33 4.23
N THR A 179 -0.69 -13.24 5.41
CA THR A 179 -1.55 -12.09 5.78
C THR A 179 -1.04 -11.40 7.05
N LEU A 180 -1.49 -10.17 7.28
CA LEU A 180 -1.22 -9.44 8.53
C LEU A 180 -2.47 -9.41 9.40
N ARG A 181 -2.28 -9.36 10.72
CA ARG A 181 -3.37 -9.13 11.68
C ARG A 181 -3.83 -7.68 11.66
N ASP A 182 -5.04 -7.44 12.15
CA ASP A 182 -5.65 -6.11 12.19
C ASP A 182 -4.84 -5.12 13.05
N GLU A 183 -4.22 -5.59 14.14
CA GLU A 183 -3.41 -4.74 15.02
C GLU A 183 -2.18 -4.17 14.31
N ILE A 184 -1.64 -4.89 13.31
CA ILE A 184 -0.49 -4.42 12.53
C ILE A 184 -0.90 -3.25 11.62
N TYR A 185 -2.05 -3.38 10.94
CA TYR A 185 -2.60 -2.28 10.16
C TYR A 185 -2.95 -1.08 11.02
N LYS A 186 -3.44 -1.32 12.23
CA LYS A 186 -3.91 -0.26 13.12
C LYS A 186 -2.75 0.50 13.76
N TYR A 187 -1.73 -0.19 14.24
CA TYR A 187 -0.71 0.42 15.09
C TYR A 187 0.66 0.52 14.44
N LYS A 188 1.02 -0.36 13.49
CA LYS A 188 2.35 -0.38 12.87
C LYS A 188 2.44 0.25 11.48
N LEU A 189 1.30 0.57 10.86
CA LEU A 189 1.21 1.14 9.53
C LEU A 189 0.35 2.41 9.56
N VAL A 190 0.97 3.56 9.32
CA VAL A 190 0.28 4.84 9.22
C VAL A 190 -0.25 5.04 7.81
N GLU A 191 -1.52 5.40 7.69
CA GLU A 191 -2.12 5.76 6.40
C GLU A 191 -1.57 7.11 5.92
N ILE A 192 -1.04 7.13 4.69
CA ILE A 192 -0.62 8.36 4.03
C ILE A 192 -1.84 8.99 3.37
N ARG A 193 -2.35 10.06 3.99
CA ARG A 193 -3.59 10.74 3.58
C ARG A 193 -3.41 11.54 2.28
N GLY A 194 -4.51 11.74 1.56
CA GLY A 194 -4.57 12.59 0.37
C GLY A 194 -5.80 12.32 -0.49
N ASP A 195 -6.14 13.30 -1.32
CA ASP A 195 -7.35 13.33 -2.16
C ASP A 195 -7.45 12.17 -3.17
N TYR A 196 -6.34 11.51 -3.48
CA TYR A 196 -6.31 10.33 -4.36
C TYR A 196 -7.27 9.25 -3.85
N ARG A 197 -7.44 9.13 -2.53
CA ARG A 197 -8.35 8.15 -1.89
C ARG A 197 -9.81 8.38 -2.27
N LEU A 198 -10.20 9.63 -2.53
CA LEU A 198 -11.58 10.00 -2.86
C LEU A 198 -12.03 9.41 -4.21
N ASN A 199 -11.07 9.11 -5.10
CA ASN A 199 -11.36 8.48 -6.38
C ASN A 199 -11.60 6.97 -6.24
N GLY A 200 -11.32 6.39 -5.07
CA GLY A 200 -11.56 4.98 -4.80
C GLY A 200 -13.04 4.60 -4.89
N PRO A 201 -13.35 3.35 -5.28
CA PRO A 201 -14.72 2.85 -5.35
C PRO A 201 -15.36 2.78 -3.96
N ILE A 202 -16.67 3.07 -3.90
CA ILE A 202 -17.45 3.03 -2.64
C ILE A 202 -17.42 1.67 -1.93
N GLY A 203 -17.16 0.57 -2.66
CA GLY A 203 -17.05 -0.77 -2.10
C GLY A 203 -15.91 -0.95 -1.10
N LEU A 204 -15.00 0.03 -0.99
CA LEU A 204 -13.96 0.06 0.03
C LEU A 204 -14.47 0.52 1.40
N LEU A 205 -15.63 1.17 1.47
CA LEU A 205 -16.18 1.64 2.73
C LEU A 205 -16.74 0.47 3.54
N ASN A 206 -16.45 0.46 4.83
CA ASN A 206 -16.91 -0.58 5.75
C ASN A 206 -18.44 -0.69 5.69
N GLY A 207 -18.93 -1.90 5.46
CA GLY A 207 -20.36 -2.16 5.35
C GLY A 207 -20.95 -1.93 3.95
N VAL A 208 -20.20 -1.44 2.95
CA VAL A 208 -20.72 -1.35 1.57
C VAL A 208 -20.48 -2.66 0.82
N GLY A 209 -21.44 -3.58 0.92
CA GLY A 209 -21.45 -4.84 0.14
C GLY A 209 -22.15 -4.70 -1.23
N GLY A 210 -22.16 -5.77 -2.02
CA GLY A 210 -22.65 -5.77 -3.41
C GLY A 210 -24.02 -5.11 -3.63
N LYS A 211 -25.03 -5.46 -2.82
CA LYS A 211 -26.37 -4.83 -2.90
C LYS A 211 -26.35 -3.31 -2.66
N ARG A 212 -25.46 -2.84 -1.78
CA ARG A 212 -25.31 -1.40 -1.50
C ARG A 212 -24.56 -0.71 -2.63
N ILE A 213 -23.59 -1.38 -3.27
CA ILE A 213 -22.93 -0.85 -4.46
C ILE A 213 -23.94 -0.62 -5.58
N GLU A 214 -24.85 -1.57 -5.82
CA GLU A 214 -25.92 -1.43 -6.83
C GLU A 214 -26.87 -0.26 -6.51
N LEU A 215 -27.31 -0.15 -5.24
CA LEU A 215 -28.15 0.95 -4.78
C LEU A 215 -27.47 2.33 -4.96
N PHE A 216 -26.19 2.42 -4.62
CA PHE A 216 -25.45 3.68 -4.74
C PHE A 216 -25.23 4.03 -6.22
N ALA A 217 -24.95 3.02 -7.05
CA ALA A 217 -24.81 3.20 -8.49
C ALA A 217 -26.12 3.71 -9.15
N SER A 218 -27.31 3.30 -8.68
CA SER A 218 -28.58 3.86 -9.18
C SER A 218 -28.78 5.34 -8.84
N GLU A 219 -28.08 5.83 -7.82
CA GLU A 219 -28.04 7.25 -7.42
C GLU A 219 -26.85 8.00 -8.05
N GLY A 220 -26.14 7.38 -8.99
CA GLY A 220 -24.98 7.96 -9.66
C GLY A 220 -23.68 7.92 -8.83
N ILE A 221 -23.67 7.21 -7.70
CA ILE A 221 -22.53 7.18 -6.78
C ILE A 221 -21.66 5.95 -7.08
N LYS A 222 -20.44 6.19 -7.55
CA LYS A 222 -19.46 5.11 -7.85
C LYS A 222 -18.22 5.22 -6.99
N THR A 223 -17.81 6.43 -6.66
CA THR A 223 -16.61 6.75 -5.89
C THR A 223 -16.95 7.39 -4.54
N ILE A 224 -15.96 7.44 -3.66
CA ILE A 224 -16.07 8.15 -2.38
C ILE A 224 -16.33 9.65 -2.63
N ARG A 225 -15.73 10.24 -3.68
CA ARG A 225 -15.98 11.62 -4.12
C ARG A 225 -17.45 11.84 -4.49
N ASP A 226 -18.04 10.93 -5.25
CA ASP A 226 -19.47 11.03 -5.62
C ASP A 226 -20.36 10.97 -4.38
N LEU A 227 -20.01 10.11 -3.42
CA LEU A 227 -20.74 9.98 -2.14
C LEU A 227 -20.68 11.29 -1.34
N LEU A 228 -19.51 11.93 -1.26
CA LEU A 228 -19.34 13.22 -0.57
C LEU A 228 -20.10 14.36 -1.27
N ALA A 229 -20.17 14.29 -2.60
CA ALA A 229 -20.93 15.21 -3.43
C ALA A 229 -22.45 14.97 -3.41
N TYR A 230 -22.93 13.85 -2.86
CA TYR A 230 -24.36 13.52 -2.84
C TYR A 230 -25.21 14.61 -2.16
N ARG A 231 -26.36 14.92 -2.78
CA ARG A 231 -27.33 15.93 -2.32
C ARG A 231 -28.77 15.41 -2.27
N GLY A 232 -29.00 14.11 -2.52
CA GLY A 232 -30.33 13.52 -2.46
C GLY A 232 -30.78 13.21 -1.03
N ASP A 233 -32.00 12.69 -0.91
CA ASP A 233 -32.69 12.54 0.38
C ASP A 233 -32.53 11.15 1.02
N SER A 234 -31.77 10.24 0.40
CA SER A 234 -31.55 8.90 0.94
C SER A 234 -30.80 8.96 2.27
N GLN A 235 -31.52 8.70 3.36
CA GLN A 235 -30.96 8.69 4.72
C GLN A 235 -29.79 7.71 4.87
N LEU A 236 -29.87 6.57 4.19
CA LEU A 236 -28.79 5.57 4.18
C LEU A 236 -27.51 6.15 3.56
N ILE A 237 -27.63 6.79 2.39
CA ILE A 237 -26.48 7.37 1.69
C ILE A 237 -25.92 8.55 2.48
N GLN A 238 -26.77 9.39 3.06
CA GLN A 238 -26.34 10.49 3.92
C GLN A 238 -25.53 9.99 5.13
N ARG A 239 -25.94 8.88 5.76
CA ARG A 239 -25.14 8.25 6.83
C ARG A 239 -23.74 7.85 6.35
N PHE A 240 -23.63 7.16 5.22
CA PHE A 240 -22.34 6.75 4.65
C PHE A 240 -21.48 7.95 4.25
N ARG A 241 -22.10 9.01 3.76
CA ARG A 241 -21.44 10.28 3.46
C ARG A 241 -20.81 10.89 4.71
N GLU A 242 -21.52 10.92 5.84
CA GLU A 242 -20.95 11.41 7.10
C GLU A 242 -19.76 10.56 7.58
N GLU A 243 -19.84 9.23 7.48
CA GLU A 243 -18.73 8.33 7.80
C GLU A 243 -17.50 8.58 6.90
N ALA A 244 -17.73 8.88 5.61
CA ALA A 244 -16.69 9.13 4.62
C ALA A 244 -15.96 10.49 4.79
N LYS A 245 -16.54 11.48 5.49
CA LYS A 245 -15.90 12.80 5.70
C LYS A 245 -14.55 12.70 6.41
N SER A 246 -14.35 11.66 7.22
CA SER A 246 -13.04 11.39 7.84
C SER A 246 -11.91 11.23 6.83
N LEU A 247 -12.23 10.83 5.59
CA LEU A 247 -11.27 10.64 4.49
C LEU A 247 -10.92 11.94 3.76
N GLU A 248 -11.69 13.02 3.94
CA GLU A 248 -11.38 14.35 3.36
C GLU A 248 -10.28 15.09 4.11
N THR A 249 -9.93 14.67 5.34
CA THR A 249 -8.91 15.36 6.13
C THR A 249 -7.52 15.17 5.53
N THR A 250 -7.12 16.10 4.66
CA THR A 250 -5.72 16.51 4.52
C THR A 250 -5.25 16.88 5.92
N SER A 251 -4.32 16.11 6.50
CA SER A 251 -3.63 16.62 7.68
C SER A 251 -2.84 17.85 7.26
N ASP A 252 -3.00 18.91 8.05
CA ASP A 252 -2.17 20.13 8.04
C ASP A 252 -0.67 19.81 8.16
#